data_AF-A0A7C6HHC9-F1
#
_entry.id   AF-A0A7C6HHC9-F1
#
_cell.length_a   1.000
_cell.length_b   1.000
_cell.length_c   1.000
_cell.angle_alpha   90.00
_cell.angle_beta   90.00
_cell.angle_gamma   90.00
#
_symmetry.space_group_name_H-M   'P 1'
#
loop_
_entity.id
_entity.type
_entity.pdbx_description
1 polymer ?
#
loop_
_entity_poly.entity_id
_entity_poly.type
_entity_poly.pdbx_seq_one_letter_code
_entity_poly.pdbx_strand_id
1 'polypeptide(L)'
;MSEQKNAVFIKGIICAATYVILAINLLGAFANALNKRSFEIGVKRAIGASPGQIVLQFFLEGVTVISANIILASLVSVIPFLAYKLYQSVQNGLVWTIYLSTPSAIIYLLNCFVICVVSSLYFAYRSSKVEVITLIKGA
;
A
#
# COMPACT_ATOMS: atom_id res chain seq x y z
N MET A 1 -6.10 19.62 28.58
CA MET A 1 -6.97 18.66 27.82
C MET A 1 -7.27 19.13 26.38
N SER A 2 -7.34 20.44 26.10
CA SER A 2 -7.48 21.01 24.74
C SER A 2 -6.23 20.80 23.86
N GLU A 3 -5.02 20.98 24.40
CA GLU A 3 -3.78 20.82 23.62
C GLU A 3 -3.58 19.40 23.08
N GLN A 4 -3.90 18.36 23.86
CA GLN A 4 -3.80 16.97 23.38
C GLN A 4 -4.82 16.65 22.29
N LYS A 5 -6.03 17.21 22.36
CA LYS A 5 -7.05 17.04 21.30
C LYS A 5 -6.58 17.68 19.99
N ASN A 6 -5.95 18.86 20.05
CA ASN A 6 -5.41 19.54 18.88
C ASN A 6 -4.26 18.73 18.23
N ALA A 7 -3.36 18.16 19.03
CA ALA A 7 -2.26 17.34 18.52
C ALA A 7 -2.76 16.06 17.82
N VAL A 8 -3.78 15.39 18.36
CA VAL A 8 -4.41 14.22 17.72
C VAL A 8 -5.11 14.61 16.43
N PHE A 9 -5.82 15.74 16.41
CA PHE A 9 -6.53 16.23 15.23
C PHE A 9 -5.57 16.55 14.07
N ILE A 10 -4.47 17.25 14.34
CA ILE A 10 -3.44 17.57 13.33
C ILE A 10 -2.83 16.29 12.74
N LYS A 11 -2.46 15.32 13.60
CA LYS A 11 -1.94 14.01 13.15
C LYS A 11 -2.95 13.26 12.29
N GLY A 12 -4.24 13.35 12.64
CA GLY A 12 -5.33 12.77 11.86
C GLY A 12 -5.43 13.37 10.45
N ILE A 13 -5.34 14.70 10.33
CA ILE A 13 -5.35 15.38 9.03
C ILE A 13 -4.16 14.97 8.17
N ILE A 14 -2.95 14.96 8.74
CA ILE A 14 -1.74 14.56 8.02
C ILE A 14 -1.88 13.12 7.52
N CYS A 15 -2.35 12.21 8.38
CA CYS A 15 -2.60 10.82 8.00
C CYS A 15 -3.57 10.73 6.82
N ALA A 16 -4.72 11.41 6.90
CA ALA A 16 -5.71 11.42 5.82
C ALA A 16 -5.12 11.96 4.50
N ALA A 17 -4.38 13.06 4.55
CA ALA A 17 -3.73 13.64 3.37
C ALA A 17 -2.72 12.66 2.73
N THR A 18 -1.89 12.01 3.55
CA THR A 18 -0.92 11.02 3.06
C THR A 18 -1.63 9.80 2.44
N TYR A 19 -2.74 9.34 3.00
CA TYR A 19 -3.53 8.24 2.44
C TYR A 19 -4.11 8.59 1.07
N VAL A 20 -4.57 9.82 0.87
CA VAL A 20 -5.06 10.29 -0.44
C VAL A 20 -3.92 10.30 -1.47
N ILE A 21 -2.75 10.80 -1.10
CA ILE A 21 -1.56 10.80 -1.97
C ILE A 21 -1.14 9.36 -2.29
N LEU A 22 -1.14 8.47 -1.30
CA LEU A 22 -0.85 7.05 -1.49
C LEU A 22 -1.82 6.42 -2.49
N ALA A 23 -3.13 6.68 -2.34
CA ALA A 23 -4.14 6.16 -3.23
C ALA A 23 -3.90 6.61 -4.67
N ILE A 24 -3.67 7.92 -4.91
CA ILE A 24 -3.38 8.44 -6.26
C ILE A 24 -2.14 7.77 -6.87
N ASN A 25 -1.05 7.66 -6.09
CA ASN A 25 0.18 7.02 -6.55
C ASN A 25 -0.04 5.55 -6.92
N LEU A 26 -0.78 4.82 -6.08
CA LEU A 26 -1.07 3.42 -6.29
C LEU A 26 -1.94 3.22 -7.55
N LEU A 27 -2.94 4.06 -7.75
CA LEU A 27 -3.78 4.08 -8.95
C LEU A 27 -2.95 4.31 -10.22
N GLY A 28 -2.03 5.28 -10.18
CA GLY A 28 -1.13 5.59 -11.29
C GLY A 28 -0.16 4.45 -11.61
N ALA A 29 0.46 3.87 -10.59
CA ALA A 29 1.37 2.74 -10.74
C ALA A 29 0.64 1.52 -11.35
N PHE A 30 -0.56 1.22 -10.86
CA PHE A 30 -1.39 0.14 -11.38
C PHE A 30 -1.88 0.40 -12.81
N ALA A 31 -2.24 1.64 -13.14
CA ALA A 31 -2.61 2.00 -14.51
C ALA A 31 -1.46 1.75 -15.49
N ASN A 32 -0.26 2.19 -15.12
CA ASN A 32 0.93 2.00 -15.93
C ASN A 32 1.29 0.51 -16.09
N ALA A 33 1.22 -0.26 -15.00
CA ALA A 33 1.47 -1.70 -15.03
C ALA A 33 0.47 -2.45 -15.91
N LEU A 34 -0.82 -2.10 -15.83
CA LEU A 34 -1.86 -2.69 -16.69
C LEU A 34 -1.62 -2.33 -18.15
N ASN A 35 -1.38 -1.05 -18.48
CA ASN A 35 -1.16 -0.63 -19.87
C ASN A 35 0.00 -1.37 -20.55
N LYS A 36 1.10 -1.62 -19.83
CA LYS A 36 2.24 -2.38 -20.37
C LYS A 36 1.90 -3.86 -20.64
N ARG A 37 0.91 -4.42 -19.94
CA ARG A 37 0.56 -5.86 -19.98
C ARG A 37 -0.81 -6.12 -20.61
N SER A 38 -1.51 -5.08 -21.03
CA SER A 38 -2.81 -5.15 -21.71
C SER A 38 -2.77 -6.05 -22.95
N PHE A 39 -1.66 -6.03 -23.71
CA PHE A 39 -1.48 -6.89 -24.88
C PHE A 39 -1.43 -8.37 -24.50
N GLU A 40 -0.64 -8.75 -23.48
CA GLU A 40 -0.57 -10.12 -22.99
C GLU A 40 -1.92 -10.63 -22.47
N ILE A 41 -2.68 -9.78 -21.77
CA ILE A 41 -4.02 -10.09 -21.26
C ILE A 41 -4.99 -10.32 -22.43
N GLY A 42 -4.91 -9.49 -23.47
CA GLY A 42 -5.72 -9.61 -24.68
C GLY A 42 -5.46 -10.93 -25.42
N VAL A 43 -4.19 -11.31 -25.60
CA VAL A 43 -3.81 -12.58 -26.22
C VAL A 43 -4.28 -13.78 -25.39
N LYS A 44 -4.10 -13.74 -24.06
CA LYS A 44 -4.59 -14.80 -23.16
C LYS A 44 -6.11 -14.98 -23.22
N ARG A 45 -6.87 -13.88 -23.26
CA ARG A 45 -8.34 -13.94 -23.41
C ARG A 45 -8.76 -14.49 -24.78
N ALA A 46 -8.06 -14.15 -25.86
CA ALA A 46 -8.35 -14.67 -27.19
C ALA A 46 -8.16 -16.19 -27.31
N ILE A 47 -7.21 -16.75 -26.54
CA ILE A 47 -6.95 -18.20 -26.49
C ILE A 47 -7.95 -18.93 -25.54
N GLY A 48 -8.84 -18.20 -24.86
CA GLY A 48 -9.90 -18.77 -24.03
C GLY A 48 -9.61 -18.80 -22.53
N ALA A 49 -8.64 -18.02 -22.03
CA ALA A 49 -8.41 -17.90 -20.59
C ALA A 49 -9.64 -17.32 -19.88
N SER A 50 -10.06 -17.98 -18.78
CA SER A 50 -11.21 -17.50 -18.01
C SER A 50 -10.90 -16.17 -17.31
N PRO A 51 -11.88 -15.25 -17.19
CA PRO A 51 -11.66 -13.98 -16.49
C PRO A 51 -11.26 -14.18 -15.02
N GLY A 52 -11.71 -15.26 -14.38
CA GLY A 52 -11.34 -15.59 -13.00
C GLY A 52 -9.86 -15.93 -12.82
N GLN A 53 -9.26 -16.66 -13.76
CA GLN A 53 -7.82 -16.98 -13.73
C GLN A 53 -6.95 -15.73 -13.83
N ILE A 54 -7.36 -14.78 -14.67
CA ILE A 54 -6.67 -13.51 -14.86
C ILE A 54 -6.74 -12.67 -13.57
N VAL A 55 -7.94 -12.57 -12.97
CA VAL A 55 -8.15 -11.85 -11.70
C VAL A 55 -7.31 -12.45 -10.58
N LEU A 56 -7.29 -13.78 -10.44
CA LEU A 56 -6.50 -14.45 -9.40
C LEU A 56 -5.00 -14.24 -9.59
N GLN A 57 -4.51 -14.30 -10.84
CA GLN A 57 -3.10 -14.04 -11.15
C GLN A 57 -2.70 -12.61 -10.72
N PHE A 58 -3.46 -11.60 -11.12
CA PHE A 58 -3.17 -10.21 -10.76
C PHE A 58 -3.38 -9.93 -9.27
N PHE A 59 -4.34 -10.58 -8.62
CA PHE A 59 -4.51 -10.50 -7.18
C PHE A 59 -3.27 -11.00 -6.42
N LEU A 60 -2.77 -12.19 -6.76
CA LEU A 60 -1.57 -12.75 -6.13
C LEU A 60 -0.31 -11.91 -6.39
N GLU A 61 -0.18 -11.36 -7.59
CA GLU A 61 0.88 -10.42 -7.90
C GLU A 61 0.78 -9.15 -7.05
N GLY A 62 -0.42 -8.57 -6.94
CA GLY A 62 -0.69 -7.41 -6.10
C GLY A 62 -0.35 -7.67 -4.62
N VAL A 63 -0.78 -8.81 -4.07
CA VAL A 63 -0.47 -9.22 -2.69
C VAL A 63 1.04 -9.36 -2.49
N THR A 64 1.75 -9.96 -3.44
CA THR A 64 3.21 -10.14 -3.36
C THR A 64 3.94 -8.79 -3.36
N VAL A 65 3.55 -7.88 -4.23
CA VAL A 65 4.16 -6.54 -4.30
C VAL A 65 3.84 -5.74 -3.04
N ILE A 66 2.59 -5.75 -2.57
CA ILE A 66 2.18 -4.96 -1.40
C ILE A 66 2.80 -5.52 -0.11
N SER A 67 2.86 -6.85 0.05
CA SER A 67 3.54 -7.46 1.21
C SER A 67 5.03 -7.11 1.26
N ALA A 68 5.73 -7.16 0.12
CA ALA A 68 7.11 -6.71 0.04
C ALA A 68 7.26 -5.22 0.41
N ASN A 69 6.34 -4.36 -0.06
CA ASN A 69 6.32 -2.95 0.31
C ASN A 69 6.11 -2.73 1.82
N ILE A 70 5.21 -3.49 2.46
CA ILE A 70 4.97 -3.38 3.91
C ILE A 70 6.24 -3.74 4.68
N ILE A 71 6.93 -4.82 4.29
CA ILE A 71 8.19 -5.23 4.93
C ILE A 71 9.24 -4.12 4.77
N LEU A 72 9.45 -3.64 3.55
CA LEU A 72 10.42 -2.57 3.28
C LEU A 72 10.08 -1.28 4.03
N ALA A 73 8.82 -0.86 4.03
CA ALA A 73 8.36 0.33 4.76
C ALA A 73 8.60 0.20 6.27
N SER A 74 8.33 -0.98 6.84
CA SER A 74 8.60 -1.23 8.26
C SER A 74 10.09 -1.15 8.59
N LEU A 75 10.96 -1.72 7.76
CA LEU A 75 12.42 -1.66 7.94
C LEU A 75 12.94 -0.22 7.83
N VAL A 76 12.53 0.49 6.79
CA VAL A 76 12.91 1.90 6.59
C VAL A 76 12.43 2.78 7.73
N SER A 77 11.29 2.48 8.35
CA SER A 77 10.78 3.24 9.49
C SER A 77 11.51 2.94 10.80
N VAL A 78 11.96 1.69 11.02
CA VAL A 78 12.61 1.27 12.28
C VAL A 78 14.04 1.81 12.39
N ILE A 79 14.77 1.93 11.28
CA ILE A 79 16.16 2.40 11.26
C ILE A 79 16.33 3.82 11.86
N PRO A 80 15.66 4.87 11.35
CA PRO A 80 15.79 6.21 11.90
C PRO A 80 15.25 6.29 13.33
N PHE A 81 14.24 5.47 13.66
CA PHE A 81 13.70 5.36 15.01
C PHE A 81 14.74 4.86 16.00
N LEU A 82 15.48 3.81 15.64
CA LEU A 82 16.57 3.27 16.45
C LEU A 82 17.73 4.27 16.57
N ALA A 83 18.08 4.94 15.47
CA ALA A 83 19.11 5.98 15.47
C ALA A 83 18.75 7.15 16.41
N TYR A 84 17.49 7.61 16.36
CA TYR A 84 16.99 8.65 17.25
C TYR A 84 17.00 8.21 18.72
N LYS A 85 16.61 6.95 18.99
CA LYS A 85 16.68 6.37 20.34
C LYS A 85 18.12 6.34 20.88
N LEU A 86 19.08 5.92 20.06
CA LEU A 86 20.51 5.89 20.43
C LEU A 86 21.05 7.31 20.69
N TYR A 87 20.73 8.27 19.82
CA TYR A 87 21.14 9.66 19.99
C TYR A 87 20.63 10.25 21.32
N GLN A 88 19.35 10.03 21.64
CA GLN A 88 18.75 10.53 22.88
C GLN A 88 19.36 9.86 24.12
N SER A 89 19.66 8.55 24.04
CA SER A 89 20.29 7.81 25.14
C SER A 89 21.70 8.30 25.47
N VAL A 90 22.43 8.84 24.49
CA VAL A 90 23.78 9.39 24.69
C VAL A 90 23.74 10.79 25.30
N GLN A 91 22.75 11.61 24.95
CA GLN A 91 22.68 13.02 25.38
C GLN A 91 21.94 13.24 26.71
N ASN A 92 20.82 12.57 26.93
CA ASN A 92 19.89 12.91 28.03
C ASN A 92 19.79 11.82 29.13
N GLY A 93 20.60 10.77 29.07
CA GLY A 93 20.39 9.55 29.86
C GLY A 93 19.16 8.76 29.38
N LEU A 94 18.88 7.60 30.01
CA LEU A 94 17.81 6.65 29.64
C LEU A 94 16.40 7.19 29.95
N VAL A 95 16.02 8.33 29.38
CA VAL A 95 14.65 8.83 29.40
C VAL A 95 13.86 8.13 28.30
N TRP A 96 12.91 7.29 28.69
CA TRP A 96 12.05 6.53 27.78
C TRP A 96 11.00 7.43 27.12
N THR A 97 11.40 8.20 26.12
CA THR A 97 10.50 9.17 25.46
C THR A 97 9.54 8.52 24.45
N ILE A 98 9.82 7.29 23.98
CA ILE A 98 8.98 6.61 22.98
C ILE A 98 8.64 5.18 23.40
N TYR A 99 7.36 4.95 23.68
CA TYR A 99 6.80 3.65 24.01
C TYR A 99 6.06 3.06 22.81
N LEU A 100 6.54 1.93 22.31
CA LEU A 100 5.78 1.10 21.38
C LEU A 100 4.82 0.23 22.20
N SER A 101 3.58 0.67 22.33
CA SER A 101 2.57 -0.06 23.12
C SER A 101 1.95 -1.18 22.29
N THR A 102 1.66 -2.34 22.88
CA THR A 102 1.03 -3.49 22.22
C THR A 102 -0.22 -3.13 21.38
N PRO A 103 -1.14 -2.26 21.86
CA PRO A 103 -2.29 -1.83 21.06
C PRO A 103 -1.91 -1.09 19.77
N SER A 104 -0.83 -0.29 19.80
CA SER A 104 -0.37 0.45 18.61
C SER A 104 0.17 -0.49 17.53
N ALA A 105 0.85 -1.57 17.91
CA ALA A 105 1.31 -2.59 16.98
C ALA A 105 0.14 -3.35 16.32
N ILE A 106 -0.91 -3.67 17.09
CA ILE A 106 -2.11 -4.33 16.57
C ILE A 106 -2.82 -3.43 15.56
N ILE A 107 -2.99 -2.14 15.88
CA ILE A 107 -3.61 -1.16 14.97
C ILE A 107 -2.80 -1.03 13.67
N TYR A 108 -1.47 -1.01 13.75
CA TYR A 108 -0.61 -0.97 12.58
C TYR A 108 -0.80 -2.22 11.70
N LEU A 109 -0.75 -3.42 12.28
CA LEU A 109 -0.95 -4.68 11.56
C LEU A 109 -2.33 -4.75 10.88
N LEU A 110 -3.37 -4.31 11.57
CA LEU A 110 -4.72 -4.23 11.01
C LEU A 110 -4.77 -3.27 9.81
N ASN A 111 -4.15 -2.09 9.90
CA ASN A 111 -4.11 -1.15 8.78
C ASN A 111 -3.34 -1.72 7.57
N CYS A 112 -2.20 -2.36 7.81
CA CYS A 112 -1.43 -3.03 6.75
C CYS A 112 -2.24 -4.13 6.07
N PHE A 113 -2.97 -4.94 6.85
CA PHE A 113 -3.84 -5.99 6.32
C PHE A 113 -4.96 -5.40 5.46
N VAL A 114 -5.65 -4.38 5.96
CA VAL A 114 -6.72 -3.69 5.23
C VAL A 114 -6.20 -3.09 3.92
N ILE A 115 -5.06 -2.38 3.96
CA ILE A 115 -4.46 -1.78 2.75
C ILE A 115 -4.09 -2.87 1.75
N CYS A 116 -3.48 -3.96 2.20
CA CYS A 116 -3.08 -5.07 1.34
C CYS A 116 -4.29 -5.66 0.61
N VAL A 117 -5.34 -6.02 1.36
CA VAL A 117 -6.56 -6.63 0.81
C VAL A 117 -7.29 -5.66 -0.13
N VAL A 118 -7.55 -4.44 0.31
CA VAL A 118 -8.30 -3.44 -0.47
C VAL A 118 -7.56 -3.10 -1.76
N SER A 119 -6.25 -2.87 -1.69
CA SER A 119 -5.45 -2.50 -2.85
C SER A 119 -5.31 -3.64 -3.86
N SER A 120 -5.11 -4.88 -3.37
CA SER A 120 -5.00 -6.06 -4.23
C SER A 120 -6.32 -6.39 -4.90
N LEU A 121 -7.44 -6.29 -4.17
CA LEU A 121 -8.79 -6.43 -4.73
C LEU A 121 -9.10 -5.35 -5.75
N TYR A 122 -8.74 -4.10 -5.47
CA TYR A 122 -8.92 -2.99 -6.40
C TYR A 122 -8.15 -3.24 -7.70
N PHE A 123 -6.88 -3.65 -7.61
CA PHE A 123 -6.05 -3.96 -8.76
C PHE A 123 -6.62 -5.13 -9.58
N ALA A 124 -7.00 -6.21 -8.91
CA ALA A 124 -7.57 -7.39 -9.54
C ALA A 124 -8.90 -7.06 -10.23
N TYR A 125 -9.78 -6.28 -9.58
CA TYR A 125 -11.04 -5.84 -10.18
C TYR A 125 -10.82 -4.97 -11.41
N ARG A 126 -9.90 -4.00 -11.33
CA ARG A 126 -9.61 -3.13 -12.46
C ARG A 126 -9.02 -3.90 -13.63
N SER A 127 -8.18 -4.90 -13.38
CA SER A 127 -7.62 -5.76 -14.42
C SER A 127 -8.68 -6.59 -15.17
N SER A 128 -9.77 -6.98 -14.49
CA SER A 128 -10.90 -7.68 -15.10
C SER A 128 -11.69 -6.80 -16.09
N LYS A 129 -11.80 -5.51 -15.77
CA LYS A 129 -12.54 -4.50 -16.54
C LYS A 129 -11.75 -3.89 -17.69
N VAL A 130 -10.50 -4.28 -17.90
CA VAL A 130 -9.76 -3.88 -19.11
C VAL A 130 -10.43 -4.58 -20.29
N GLU A 131 -11.32 -3.85 -20.96
CA GLU A 131 -11.95 -4.31 -22.20
C GLU A 131 -10.90 -4.41 -23.30
N VAL A 132 -10.71 -5.62 -23.80
CA VAL A 132 -9.80 -5.93 -24.92
C VAL A 132 -10.20 -5.18 -26.20
N ILE A 133 -11.46 -4.76 -26.33
CA ILE A 133 -12.03 -4.19 -27.55
C ILE A 133 -11.59 -2.74 -27.83
N THR A 134 -11.30 -1.92 -26.81
CA THR A 134 -10.78 -0.56 -27.03
C THR A 134 -9.31 -0.54 -27.44
N LEU A 135 -8.54 -1.58 -27.11
CA LEU A 135 -7.13 -1.73 -27.48
C LEU A 135 -6.92 -2.01 -28.97
N ILE A 136 -7.91 -2.61 -29.66
CA ILE A 136 -7.79 -2.99 -31.07
C ILE A 136 -8.24 -1.85 -32.01
N LYS A 137 -9.03 -0.88 -31.51
CA LYS A 137 -9.48 0.29 -32.30
C LYS A 137 -8.50 1.47 -32.31
N GLY A 138 -7.47 1.43 -31.46
CA GLY A 138 -6.48 2.50 -31.34
C GLY A 138 -5.09 2.18 -31.89
N ALA A 139 -4.92 1.03 -32.55
CA ALA A 139 -3.69 0.61 -33.24
C ALA A 139 -3.86 0.73 -34.76
#